data_AF-A0A196MRW1-F1
#
_entry.id   AF-A0A196MRW1-F1
#
_cell.length_a   1.000
_cell.length_b   1.000
_cell.length_c   1.000
_cell.angle_alpha   90.00
_cell.angle_beta   90.00
_cell.angle_gamma   90.00
#
_symmetry.space_group_name_H-M   'P 1'
#
loop_
_entity.id
_entity.type
_entity.pdbx_description
1 polymer ?
#
loop_
_entity_poly.entity_id
_entity_poly.type
_entity_poly.pdbx_seq_one_letter_code
_entity_poly.pdbx_strand_id
1 'polypeptide(L)'
;MSEKISEAELVVMEALWEQAPQTANDVADRVAADRDWSLQTVKTLLSRLMAKDVIAADQDGRRFLYRPLVARDDYVAGESGRLVNRLFGGRVSPLVAQLAQQDQLTADDIAELEEILKGLRS
;
A
#
# COMPACT_ATOMS: atom_id res chain seq x y z
N MET A 1 -1.80 -18.83 -3.68
CA MET A 1 -2.44 -17.80 -2.85
C MET A 1 -1.36 -16.78 -2.53
N SER A 2 -1.41 -15.57 -3.11
CA SER A 2 -0.50 -14.50 -2.69
C SER A 2 -0.97 -14.06 -1.31
N GLU A 3 -0.19 -14.34 -0.27
CA GLU A 3 -0.52 -13.85 1.07
C GLU A 3 -0.60 -12.33 1.05
N LYS A 4 -1.66 -11.81 1.69
CA LYS A 4 -1.92 -10.37 1.77
C LYS A 4 -0.75 -9.67 2.48
N ILE A 5 -0.34 -8.50 2.00
CA ILE A 5 0.56 -7.61 2.73
C ILE A 5 -0.21 -7.09 3.94
N SER A 6 0.26 -7.41 5.15
CA SER A 6 -0.32 -6.95 6.41
C SER A 6 -0.10 -5.44 6.60
N GLU A 7 -0.83 -4.84 7.53
CA GLU A 7 -0.67 -3.40 7.83
C GLU A 7 0.77 -3.04 8.24
N ALA A 8 1.43 -3.91 9.01
CA ALA A 8 2.83 -3.68 9.40
C ALA A 8 3.79 -3.79 8.20
N GLU A 9 3.56 -4.74 7.31
CA GLU A 9 4.36 -4.89 6.09
C GLU A 9 4.08 -3.76 5.09
N LEU A 10 2.86 -3.22 5.07
CA LEU A 10 2.48 -2.10 4.22
C LEU A 10 3.28 -0.84 4.57
N VAL A 11 3.55 -0.59 5.85
CA VAL A 11 4.42 0.53 6.28
C VAL A 11 5.82 0.40 5.67
N VAL A 12 6.38 -0.81 5.63
CA VAL A 12 7.67 -1.07 4.98
C VAL A 12 7.59 -0.91 3.47
N MET A 13 6.48 -1.33 2.84
CA MET A 13 6.27 -1.13 1.40
C MET A 13 6.14 0.35 1.03
N GLU A 14 5.44 1.16 1.82
CA GLU A 14 5.34 2.61 1.59
C GLU A 14 6.73 3.27 1.65
N ALA A 15 7.57 2.90 2.61
CA ALA A 15 8.96 3.35 2.68
C ALA A 15 9.76 3.00 1.41
N LEU A 16 9.59 1.78 0.89
CA LEU A 16 10.26 1.30 -0.33
C LEU A 16 9.67 1.89 -1.63
N TRP A 17 8.38 2.20 -1.68
CA TRP A 17 7.76 2.86 -2.83
C TRP A 17 8.14 4.32 -2.93
N GLU A 18 8.30 5.00 -1.79
CA GLU A 18 8.76 6.39 -1.76
C GLU A 18 10.21 6.51 -2.23
N GLN A 19 11.06 5.54 -1.88
CA GLN A 19 12.44 5.48 -2.34
C GLN A 19 12.98 4.06 -2.36
N ALA A 20 13.51 3.65 -3.51
CA ALA A 20 14.23 2.39 -3.69
C ALA A 20 15.41 2.55 -4.68
N PRO A 21 16.45 1.71 -4.58
CA PRO A 21 16.62 0.66 -3.56
C PRO A 21 17.11 1.23 -2.21
N GLN A 22 16.81 0.53 -1.11
CA GLN A 22 17.18 0.94 0.26
C GLN A 22 17.76 -0.21 1.07
N THR A 23 18.63 0.08 2.04
CA THR A 23 19.08 -0.92 3.02
C THR A 23 18.05 -1.11 4.14
N ALA A 24 18.18 -2.20 4.91
CA ALA A 24 17.32 -2.39 6.09
C ALA A 24 17.45 -1.29 7.14
N ASN A 25 18.61 -0.61 7.23
CA ASN A 25 18.78 0.54 8.12
C ASN A 25 18.03 1.76 7.60
N ASP A 26 18.13 2.06 6.29
CA ASP A 26 17.43 3.22 5.70
C ASP A 26 15.91 3.07 5.86
N VAL A 27 15.39 1.86 5.65
CA VAL A 27 13.97 1.55 5.89
C VAL A 27 13.64 1.74 7.38
N ALA A 28 14.48 1.25 8.28
CA ALA A 28 14.26 1.37 9.72
C ALA A 28 14.21 2.83 10.18
N ASP A 29 15.15 3.65 9.72
CA ASP A 29 15.21 5.08 10.03
C ASP A 29 13.96 5.81 9.52
N ARG A 30 13.47 5.43 8.33
CA ARG A 30 12.25 6.02 7.75
C ARG A 30 10.98 5.64 8.51
N VAL A 31 10.83 4.39 8.92
CA VAL A 31 9.61 3.92 9.65
C VAL A 31 9.66 4.22 11.16
N ALA A 32 10.85 4.48 11.72
CA ALA A 32 11.02 4.82 13.12
C ALA A 32 10.30 6.13 13.49
N ALA A 33 10.17 7.07 12.55
CA ALA A 33 9.46 8.34 12.75
C ALA A 33 8.02 8.15 13.25
N ASP A 34 7.34 7.09 12.82
CA ASP A 34 5.92 6.88 13.12
C ASP A 34 5.64 5.72 14.08
N ARG A 35 6.57 4.75 14.22
CA ARG A 35 6.29 3.45 14.87
C ARG A 35 7.31 2.97 15.90
N ASP A 36 8.47 3.63 16.03
CA ASP A 36 9.57 3.25 16.94
C ASP A 36 9.97 1.75 16.85
N TRP A 37 10.11 1.24 15.61
CA TRP A 37 10.46 -0.16 15.37
C TRP A 37 11.97 -0.40 15.44
N SER A 38 12.36 -1.47 16.12
CA SER A 38 13.75 -1.94 16.07
C SER A 38 14.15 -2.40 14.65
N LEU A 39 15.44 -2.31 14.33
CA LEU A 39 16.00 -2.86 13.09
C LEU A 39 15.67 -4.35 12.91
N GLN A 40 15.58 -5.13 13.99
CA GLN A 40 15.23 -6.55 13.93
C GLN A 40 13.77 -6.75 13.49
N THR A 41 12.85 -5.90 13.96
CA THR A 41 11.46 -5.88 13.52
C THR A 41 11.38 -5.61 12.02
N VAL A 42 12.10 -4.59 11.54
CA VAL A 42 12.13 -4.22 10.11
C VAL A 42 12.70 -5.35 9.26
N LYS A 43 13.81 -5.96 9.67
CA LYS A 43 14.38 -7.14 8.98
C LYS A 43 13.41 -8.32 8.92
N THR A 44 12.62 -8.53 9.98
CA THR A 44 11.59 -9.57 10.00
C THR A 44 10.49 -9.28 8.97
N LEU A 45 10.02 -8.03 8.89
CA LEU A 45 9.00 -7.61 7.92
C LEU A 45 9.53 -7.70 6.48
N LEU A 46 10.76 -7.24 6.21
CA LEU A 46 11.42 -7.40 4.91
C LEU A 46 11.54 -8.87 4.51
N SER A 47 11.87 -9.76 5.45
CA SER A 47 11.95 -11.21 5.19
C SER A 47 10.59 -11.81 4.82
N ARG A 48 9.51 -11.38 5.47
CA ARG A 48 8.15 -11.81 5.12
C ARG A 48 7.70 -11.28 3.77
N LEU A 49 8.02 -10.02 3.45
CA LEU A 49 7.75 -9.43 2.15
C LEU A 49 8.51 -10.14 1.02
N MET A 50 9.76 -10.53 1.25
CA MET A 50 10.52 -11.36 0.30
C MET A 50 9.87 -12.73 0.11
N ALA A 51 9.42 -13.38 1.18
CA ALA A 51 8.74 -14.67 1.10
C ALA A 51 7.40 -14.62 0.34
N LYS A 52 6.83 -13.41 0.18
CA LYS A 52 5.62 -13.14 -0.61
C LYS A 52 5.93 -12.74 -2.06
N ASP A 53 7.20 -12.71 -2.47
CA ASP A 53 7.66 -12.29 -3.79
C ASP A 53 7.20 -10.87 -4.19
N VAL A 54 6.96 -9.99 -3.21
CA VAL A 54 6.53 -8.59 -3.47
C VAL A 54 7.69 -7.59 -3.40
N ILE A 55 8.85 -8.02 -2.90
CA ILE A 55 10.11 -7.28 -2.93
C ILE A 55 11.27 -8.19 -3.33
N ALA A 56 12.34 -7.62 -3.85
CA ALA A 56 13.61 -8.29 -4.08
C ALA A 56 14.72 -7.66 -3.22
N ALA A 57 15.79 -8.42 -2.98
CA ALA A 57 16.99 -7.97 -2.32
C ALA A 57 18.21 -8.28 -3.18
N ASP A 58 18.96 -7.23 -3.53
CA ASP A 58 20.22 -7.34 -4.27
C ASP A 58 21.40 -7.19 -3.28
N GLN A 59 22.42 -8.03 -3.42
CA GLN A 59 23.58 -7.97 -2.53
C GLN A 59 24.50 -6.80 -2.91
N ASP A 60 24.83 -5.96 -1.94
CA ASP A 60 25.79 -4.84 -2.06
C ASP A 60 26.89 -5.02 -1.00
N GLY A 61 27.93 -5.78 -1.37
CA GLY A 61 29.00 -6.17 -0.46
C GLY A 61 28.49 -6.99 0.74
N ARG A 62 28.49 -6.39 1.93
CA ARG A 62 28.02 -7.01 3.19
C ARG A 62 26.58 -6.69 3.56
N ARG A 63 25.91 -5.83 2.79
CA ARG A 63 24.53 -5.41 3.02
C ARG A 63 23.63 -5.85 1.86
N PHE A 64 22.33 -5.74 2.08
CA PHE A 64 21.31 -5.97 1.06
C PHE A 64 20.59 -4.65 0.75
N LEU A 65 20.26 -4.49 -0.52
CA LEU A 65 19.47 -3.40 -1.07
C LEU A 65 18.10 -3.95 -1.51
N TYR A 66 17.05 -3.49 -0.85
CA TYR A 66 15.68 -3.93 -1.06
C TYR A 66 14.97 -3.01 -2.06
N ARG A 67 14.15 -3.60 -2.93
CA ARG A 67 13.32 -2.88 -3.90
C ARG A 67 11.95 -3.54 -4.09
N PRO A 68 10.89 -2.77 -4.34
CA PRO A 68 9.57 -3.33 -4.62
C PRO A 68 9.57 -4.06 -5.97
N LEU A 69 8.82 -5.16 -6.05
CA LEU A 69 8.52 -5.89 -7.29
C LEU A 69 7.11 -5.60 -7.82
N VAL A 70 6.28 -4.96 -7.00
CA VAL A 70 4.90 -4.57 -7.34
C VAL A 70 4.81 -3.05 -7.27
N ALA A 71 4.18 -2.43 -8.26
CA ALA A 71 3.93 -0.99 -8.23
C ALA A 71 2.86 -0.64 -7.18
N ARG A 72 2.98 0.54 -6.57
CA ARG A 72 2.03 1.01 -5.55
C ARG A 72 0.61 1.07 -6.08
N ASP A 73 0.42 1.65 -7.27
CA ASP A 73 -0.90 1.84 -7.86
C ASP A 73 -1.56 0.50 -8.20
N ASP A 74 -0.79 -0.48 -8.71
CA ASP A 74 -1.29 -1.84 -8.97
C ASP A 74 -1.72 -2.54 -7.68
N TYR A 75 -0.95 -2.38 -6.61
CA TYR A 75 -1.29 -2.93 -5.30
C TYR A 75 -2.57 -2.29 -4.74
N VAL A 76 -2.67 -0.96 -4.78
CA VAL A 76 -3.84 -0.20 -4.28
C VAL A 76 -5.08 -0.54 -5.10
N ALA A 77 -5.00 -0.60 -6.43
CA ALA A 77 -6.11 -1.00 -7.28
C ALA A 77 -6.60 -2.41 -6.96
N GLY A 78 -5.65 -3.35 -6.81
CA GLY A 78 -5.94 -4.73 -6.43
C GLY A 78 -6.60 -4.85 -5.06
N GLU A 79 -6.09 -4.16 -4.03
CA GLU A 79 -6.68 -4.16 -2.69
C GLU A 79 -8.04 -3.48 -2.65
N SER A 80 -8.23 -2.36 -3.37
CA SER A 80 -9.50 -1.65 -3.46
C SER A 80 -10.59 -2.53 -4.07
N GLY A 81 -10.29 -3.23 -5.17
CA GLY A 81 -11.19 -4.21 -5.77
C GLY A 81 -11.53 -5.35 -4.81
N ARG A 82 -10.54 -5.89 -4.09
CA ARG A 82 -10.77 -6.93 -3.07
C ARG A 82 -11.64 -6.43 -1.91
N LEU A 83 -11.44 -5.20 -1.46
CA LEU A 83 -12.24 -4.57 -0.40
C LEU A 83 -13.70 -4.44 -0.83
N VAL A 84 -13.94 -3.86 -2.02
CA VAL A 84 -15.29 -3.68 -2.58
C VAL A 84 -15.98 -5.03 -2.79
N ASN A 85 -15.26 -6.03 -3.29
CA ASN A 85 -15.80 -7.39 -3.44
C ASN A 85 -16.19 -8.00 -2.09
N ARG A 86 -15.31 -7.94 -1.09
CA ARG A 86 -15.50 -8.59 0.22
C ARG A 86 -16.59 -7.92 1.07
N LEU A 87 -16.67 -6.59 1.07
CA LEU A 87 -17.56 -5.84 1.96
C LEU A 87 -18.87 -5.40 1.28
N PHE A 88 -18.85 -5.19 -0.04
CA PHE A 88 -19.98 -4.59 -0.77
C PHE A 88 -20.44 -5.42 -1.97
N GLY A 89 -19.96 -6.66 -2.09
CA GLY A 89 -20.38 -7.60 -3.13
C GLY A 89 -20.03 -7.13 -4.54
N GLY A 90 -18.93 -6.39 -4.70
CA GLY A 90 -18.43 -5.92 -5.99
C GLY A 90 -19.10 -4.65 -6.51
N ARG A 91 -20.03 -4.06 -5.74
CA ARG A 91 -20.66 -2.79 -6.09
C ARG A 91 -20.01 -1.65 -5.31
N VAL A 92 -19.54 -0.63 -6.02
CA VAL A 92 -18.91 0.56 -5.42
C VAL A 92 -19.95 1.55 -4.86
N SER A 93 -21.15 1.61 -5.44
CA SER A 93 -22.16 2.61 -5.06
C SER A 93 -22.55 2.57 -3.57
N PRO A 94 -22.72 1.40 -2.92
CA PRO A 94 -22.99 1.35 -1.48
C PRO A 94 -21.86 1.91 -0.60
N LEU A 95 -20.60 1.75 -1.01
CA LEU A 95 -19.47 2.35 -0.31
C LEU A 95 -19.54 3.88 -0.35
N VAL A 96 -19.76 4.45 -1.54
CA VAL A 96 -19.89 5.90 -1.72
C VAL A 96 -21.08 6.45 -0.91
N ALA A 97 -22.21 5.75 -0.91
CA ALA A 97 -23.39 6.13 -0.12
C ALA A 97 -23.10 6.15 1.40
N GLN A 98 -22.35 5.16 1.90
CA GLN A 98 -21.95 5.11 3.31
C GLN A 98 -21.03 6.29 3.69
N LEU A 99 -20.04 6.61 2.85
CA LEU A 99 -19.13 7.74 3.07
C LEU A 99 -19.88 9.07 3.06
N ALA A 100 -20.84 9.23 2.13
CA ALA A 100 -21.70 10.40 2.07
C ALA A 100 -22.56 10.57 3.33
N GLN A 101 -23.13 9.48 3.86
CA GLN A 101 -23.93 9.50 5.09
C GLN A 101 -23.12 9.81 6.36
N GLN A 102 -21.80 9.64 6.31
CA GLN A 102 -20.89 9.92 7.43
C GLN A 102 -20.19 11.28 7.31
N ASP A 103 -20.65 12.15 6.40
CA ASP A 103 -20.04 13.46 6.10
C ASP A 103 -18.54 13.37 5.76
N GLN A 104 -18.10 12.23 5.20
CA GLN A 104 -16.70 12.00 4.81
C GLN A 104 -16.39 12.44 3.37
N LEU A 105 -17.38 12.98 2.65
CA LEU A 105 -17.19 13.54 1.31
C LEU A 105 -17.24 15.07 1.39
N THR A 106 -16.14 15.70 1.03
CA THR A 106 -16.06 17.15 0.89
C THR A 106 -16.71 17.60 -0.41
N ALA A 107 -16.95 18.91 -0.55
CA ALA A 107 -17.44 19.48 -1.81
C ALA A 107 -16.47 19.21 -2.98
N ASP A 108 -15.17 19.21 -2.71
CA ASP A 108 -14.13 18.94 -3.71
C ASP A 108 -14.16 17.47 -4.14
N ASP A 109 -14.30 16.54 -3.19
CA ASP A 109 -14.43 15.10 -3.50
C ASP A 109 -15.65 14.83 -4.39
N ILE A 110 -16.78 15.50 -4.11
CA ILE A 110 -18.02 15.35 -4.90
C ILE A 110 -17.79 15.88 -6.32
N ALA A 111 -17.18 17.06 -6.46
CA ALA A 111 -16.90 17.65 -7.77
C ALA A 111 -15.97 16.77 -8.61
N GLU A 112 -14.92 16.20 -8.00
CA GLU A 112 -14.00 15.29 -8.68
C GLU A 112 -14.71 13.99 -9.12
N LEU A 113 -15.54 13.40 -8.26
CA LEU A 113 -16.33 12.22 -8.59
C LEU A 113 -17.30 12.48 -9.75
N GLU A 114 -17.94 13.66 -9.80
CA GLU A 114 -18.82 14.04 -10.91
C GLU A 114 -18.07 14.12 -12.24
N GLU A 115 -16.87 14.70 -12.26
CA GLU A 115 -16.04 14.79 -13.48
C GLU A 115 -15.59 13.41 -13.95
N ILE A 116 -15.16 12.53 -13.04
CA ILE A 116 -14.82 11.13 -13.37
C ILE A 116 -16.03 10.43 -14.00
N LEU A 117 -17.22 10.56 -13.41
CA LEU A 117 -18.44 9.93 -13.92
C LEU A 117 -18.87 10.48 -15.28
N LYS A 118 -18.69 11.77 -15.55
CA LYS A 118 -18.93 12.37 -16.88
C LYS A 118 -17.97 11.77 -17.91
N GLY A 119 -16.68 11.68 -17.60
CA GLY A 119 -15.66 11.11 -18.49
C GLY A 119 -15.85 9.63 -18.81
N LEU A 120 -16.50 8.86 -17.94
CA LEU A 120 -16.82 7.44 -18.20
C LEU A 120 -18.05 7.24 -19.11
N ARG A 121 -18.86 8.28 -19.31
CA ARG A 121 -20.09 8.23 -20.13
C ARG A 121 -19.88 8.73 -21.56
N SER A 122 -18.71 9.31 -21.85
CA SER A 122 -18.27 9.72 -23.20
C SER A 122 -17.52 8.59 -23.89
#